data_AF-A0AAU1T202-F1
#
_entry.id   AF-A0AAU1T202-F1
#
_cell.length_a   1.000
_cell.length_b   1.000
_cell.length_c   1.000
_cell.angle_alpha   90.00
_cell.angle_beta   90.00
_cell.angle_gamma   90.00
#
_symmetry.space_group_name_H-M   'P 1'
#
loop_
_entity.id
_entity.type
_entity.pdbx_description
1 polymer ?
#
loop_
_entity_poly.entity_id
_entity_poly.type
_entity_poly.pdbx_seq_one_letter_code
_entity_poly.pdbx_strand_id
1 'polypeptide(L)'
;MSNPDELLVDIAGMVESEQSNQMSLTVVTSGAVITGRLAPEAVWRQRVSEVLTDSDHLGSFSEIFTADEKPDEQLRGETDDGLAPTHLHFHVARILQGTVGIPETGGMYRVAIQDVSAWTVGDFSYSDH
;
A
#
# COMPACT_ATOMS: atom_id res chain seq x y z
N MET A 1 16.39 16.25 -4.53
CA MET A 1 15.70 14.97 -4.75
C MET A 1 15.67 14.28 -3.40
N SER A 2 14.50 13.92 -2.87
CA SER A 2 14.45 13.05 -1.68
C SER A 2 14.88 11.67 -2.16
N ASN A 3 15.98 11.16 -1.60
CA ASN A 3 16.31 9.76 -1.81
C ASN A 3 15.32 8.94 -0.98
N PRO A 4 14.69 7.90 -1.56
CA PRO A 4 13.84 7.00 -0.77
C PRO A 4 14.67 6.37 0.34
N ASP A 5 14.07 6.22 1.51
CA ASP A 5 14.69 5.55 2.66
C ASP A 5 14.95 4.09 2.29
N GLU A 6 16.22 3.69 2.15
CA GLU A 6 16.62 2.34 1.74
C GLU A 6 16.08 1.26 2.69
N LEU A 7 15.96 1.56 3.99
CA LEU A 7 15.39 0.61 4.95
C LEU A 7 13.89 0.41 4.72
N LEU A 8 13.17 1.47 4.33
CA LEU A 8 11.76 1.38 4.01
C LEU A 8 11.52 0.61 2.69
N VAL A 9 12.43 0.78 1.72
CA VAL A 9 12.46 -0.01 0.48
C VAL A 9 12.67 -1.50 0.78
N ASP A 10 13.63 -1.83 1.65
CA ASP A 10 13.89 -3.23 2.04
C ASP A 10 12.69 -3.87 2.75
N ILE A 11 12.01 -3.12 3.63
CA ILE A 11 10.77 -3.57 4.28
C ILE A 11 9.69 -3.83 3.23
N ALA A 12 9.50 -2.93 2.27
CA ALA A 12 8.54 -3.13 1.19
C ALA A 12 8.89 -4.38 0.37
N GLY A 13 10.18 -4.60 0.05
CA GLY A 13 10.64 -5.79 -0.68
C GLY A 13 10.35 -7.08 0.07
N MET A 14 10.52 -7.08 1.40
CA MET A 14 10.18 -8.24 2.23
C MET A 14 8.68 -8.52 2.22
N VAL A 15 7.84 -7.50 2.27
CA VAL A 15 6.38 -7.64 2.16
C VAL A 15 5.97 -8.22 0.81
N GLU A 16 6.52 -7.69 -0.30
CA GLU A 16 6.23 -8.18 -1.65
C GLU A 16 6.69 -9.65 -1.83
N SER A 17 7.74 -10.07 -1.14
CA SER A 17 8.19 -11.48 -1.13
C SER A 17 7.32 -12.43 -0.27
N GLU A 18 6.22 -11.93 0.31
CA GLU A 18 5.29 -12.64 1.20
C GLU A 18 5.91 -13.25 2.47
N GLN A 19 7.13 -12.83 2.84
CA GLN A 19 7.81 -13.33 4.05
C GLN A 19 7.13 -12.85 5.34
N SER A 20 6.45 -11.70 5.30
CA SER A 20 5.71 -11.15 6.44
C SER A 20 4.64 -10.16 5.98
N ASN A 21 3.38 -10.42 6.34
CA ASN A 21 2.20 -9.62 5.98
C ASN A 21 1.41 -9.16 7.22
N GLN A 22 2.02 -9.25 8.41
CA GLN A 22 1.39 -8.86 9.68
C GLN A 22 1.95 -7.57 10.28
N MET A 23 2.89 -6.92 9.59
CA MET A 23 3.52 -5.71 10.10
C MET A 23 2.61 -4.50 9.92
N SER A 24 2.16 -3.93 11.04
CA SER A 24 1.60 -2.58 11.03
C SER A 24 2.73 -1.58 10.87
N LEU A 25 2.52 -0.61 10.00
CA LEU A 25 3.43 0.50 9.76
C LEU A 25 2.64 1.80 9.91
N THR A 26 3.27 2.82 10.47
CA THR A 26 2.77 4.18 10.40
C THR A 26 3.75 5.04 9.62
N VAL A 27 3.24 5.78 8.64
CA VAL A 27 4.01 6.70 7.81
C VAL A 27 3.48 8.12 7.95
N VAL A 28 4.40 9.08 7.84
CA VAL A 28 4.12 10.50 7.69
C VAL A 28 4.44 10.88 6.26
N THR A 29 3.45 11.33 5.50
CA THR A 29 3.61 11.76 4.11
C THR A 29 2.68 12.94 3.83
N SER A 30 3.16 13.95 3.11
CA SER A 30 2.35 15.08 2.63
C SER A 30 1.45 15.74 3.70
N GLY A 31 1.91 15.80 4.96
CA GLY A 31 1.15 16.36 6.08
C GLY A 31 0.07 15.45 6.68
N ALA A 32 0.00 14.19 6.26
CA ALA A 32 -0.88 13.17 6.82
C ALA A 32 -0.08 12.10 7.58
N VAL A 33 -0.68 11.56 8.64
CA VAL A 33 -0.20 10.38 9.35
C VAL A 33 -1.12 9.21 9.02
N ILE A 34 -0.60 8.23 8.29
CA ILE A 34 -1.33 7.03 7.86
C ILE A 34 -0.80 5.85 8.67
N THR A 35 -1.68 5.13 9.34
CA THR A 35 -1.36 3.87 10.00
C THR A 35 -2.15 2.73 9.38
N GLY A 36 -1.56 1.55 9.24
CA GLY A 36 -2.25 0.38 8.73
C GLY A 36 -1.31 -0.81 8.55
N ARG A 37 -1.80 -1.87 7.92
CA ARG A 37 -1.00 -3.07 7.63
C ARG A 37 -0.51 -3.02 6.19
N LEU A 38 0.75 -3.38 5.99
CA LEU A 38 1.30 -3.56 4.65
C LEU A 38 0.83 -4.88 4.03
N ALA A 39 0.51 -4.85 2.75
CA ALA A 39 0.22 -6.03 1.95
C ALA A 39 1.05 -6.02 0.65
N PRO A 40 1.31 -7.18 0.03
CA PRO A 40 1.83 -7.24 -1.34
C PRO A 40 0.91 -6.49 -2.31
N GLU A 41 1.46 -5.91 -3.37
CA GLU A 41 0.69 -5.15 -4.36
C GLU A 41 -0.44 -5.99 -4.97
N ALA A 42 -0.15 -7.25 -5.33
CA ALA A 42 -1.13 -8.16 -5.91
C ALA A 42 -2.33 -8.38 -4.98
N VAL A 43 -2.06 -8.64 -3.70
CA VAL A 43 -3.11 -8.82 -2.69
C VAL A 43 -3.90 -7.52 -2.50
N TRP A 44 -3.21 -6.38 -2.42
CA TRP A 44 -3.85 -5.08 -2.29
C TRP A 44 -4.76 -4.77 -3.47
N ARG A 45 -4.29 -4.98 -4.71
CA ARG A 45 -5.05 -4.82 -5.95
C ARG A 45 -6.30 -5.67 -5.97
N GLN A 46 -6.18 -6.94 -5.62
CA GLN A 46 -7.32 -7.87 -5.53
C GLN A 46 -8.39 -7.35 -4.56
N ARG A 47 -7.98 -6.87 -3.38
CA ARG A 47 -8.92 -6.30 -2.39
C ARG A 47 -9.57 -5.01 -2.87
N VAL A 48 -8.84 -4.15 -3.57
CA VAL A 48 -9.43 -2.95 -4.19
C VAL A 48 -10.47 -3.34 -5.24
N SER A 49 -10.16 -4.34 -6.08
CA SER A 49 -11.09 -4.86 -7.09
C SER A 49 -12.39 -5.39 -6.49
N GLU A 50 -12.31 -6.12 -5.37
CA GLU A 50 -13.48 -6.63 -4.63
C GLU A 50 -14.37 -5.47 -4.15
N VAL A 51 -13.78 -4.46 -3.51
CA VAL A 51 -14.53 -3.27 -3.02
C VAL A 51 -15.19 -2.51 -4.19
N LEU A 52 -14.50 -2.39 -5.33
CA LEU A 52 -15.05 -1.72 -6.51
C LEU A 52 -16.18 -2.50 -7.16
N THR A 53 -16.06 -3.84 -7.21
CA THR A 53 -17.08 -4.73 -7.78
C THR A 53 -18.40 -4.63 -7.03
N ASP A 54 -18.35 -4.48 -5.70
CA ASP A 54 -19.52 -4.34 -4.84
C ASP A 54 -20.13 -2.92 -4.87
N SER A 55 -19.58 -2.00 -5.65
CA SER A 55 -20.07 -0.62 -5.75
C SER A 55 -21.12 -0.45 -6.86
N ASP A 56 -22.24 0.21 -6.52
CA ASP A 56 -23.32 0.57 -7.45
C ASP A 56 -22.87 1.42 -8.66
N HIS A 57 -21.74 2.12 -8.53
CA HIS A 57 -21.25 3.07 -9.53
C HIS A 57 -19.84 2.78 -10.04
N LEU A 58 -19.04 2.00 -9.32
CA LEU A 58 -17.61 1.85 -9.60
C LEU A 58 -17.22 0.45 -10.12
N GLY A 59 -18.18 -0.47 -10.25
CA GLY A 59 -17.91 -1.85 -10.70
C GLY A 59 -17.12 -1.95 -12.00
N SER A 60 -17.32 -1.06 -12.97
CA SER A 60 -16.58 -1.09 -14.25
C SER A 60 -15.08 -0.82 -14.13
N PHE A 61 -14.60 -0.31 -12.99
CA PHE A 61 -13.17 -0.07 -12.76
C PHE A 61 -12.47 -1.26 -12.09
N SER A 62 -13.21 -2.26 -11.59
CA SER A 62 -12.62 -3.36 -10.81
C SER A 62 -11.61 -4.18 -11.62
N GLU A 63 -11.88 -4.40 -12.91
CA GLU A 63 -11.03 -5.16 -13.81
C GLU A 63 -9.64 -4.53 -14.01
N ILE A 64 -9.50 -3.20 -13.88
CA ILE A 64 -8.18 -2.51 -14.01
C ILE A 64 -7.19 -3.02 -12.95
N PHE A 65 -7.70 -3.39 -11.78
CA PHE A 65 -6.86 -3.85 -10.67
C PHE A 65 -6.45 -5.32 -10.80
N THR A 66 -7.13 -6.13 -11.62
CA THR A 66 -6.86 -7.57 -11.80
C THR A 66 -6.42 -7.95 -13.22
N ALA A 67 -6.52 -7.05 -14.20
CA ALA A 67 -6.21 -7.32 -15.62
C ALA A 67 -4.75 -7.70 -15.90
N ASP A 68 -3.81 -7.37 -15.00
CA ASP A 68 -2.38 -7.68 -15.13
C ASP A 68 -1.97 -9.01 -14.48
N GLU A 69 -2.90 -9.82 -13.95
CA GLU A 69 -2.63 -11.17 -13.45
C GLU A 69 -2.39 -12.20 -14.58
N LYS A 70 -1.57 -11.86 -15.58
CA LYS A 70 -1.04 -12.90 -16.47
C LYS A 70 -0.04 -13.75 -15.68
N PRO A 71 -0.05 -15.09 -15.83
CA PRO A 71 0.91 -15.96 -15.15
C PRO A 71 2.33 -15.47 -15.42
N ASP A 72 3.03 -15.29 -14.31
CA ASP A 72 4.37 -14.73 -14.13
C ASP A 72 5.50 -15.58 -14.77
N GLU A 73 5.35 -15.95 -16.05
CA GLU A 73 6.39 -16.57 -16.87
C GLU A 73 6.90 -15.64 -17.98
N GLN A 74 6.16 -14.59 -18.35
CA GLN A 74 6.51 -13.71 -19.47
C GLN A 74 6.98 -12.30 -19.07
N LEU A 75 6.80 -11.89 -17.81
CA LEU A 75 7.46 -10.70 -17.24
C LEU A 75 8.85 -11.03 -16.67
N ARG A 76 9.20 -12.31 -16.59
CA ARG A 76 10.57 -12.81 -16.33
C ARG A 76 11.45 -12.81 -17.58
N GLY A 77 10.98 -12.20 -18.67
CA GLY A 77 11.65 -12.13 -19.97
C GLY A 77 12.21 -10.74 -20.25
N GLU A 78 13.52 -10.59 -20.05
CA GLU A 78 14.36 -9.60 -20.73
C GLU A 78 14.03 -8.12 -20.44
N THR A 79 14.08 -7.69 -19.16
CA THR A 79 14.76 -6.44 -18.70
C THR A 79 14.64 -6.10 -17.22
N ASP A 80 13.83 -6.80 -16.40
CA ASP A 80 13.61 -6.37 -15.01
C ASP A 80 14.26 -7.30 -13.96
N ASP A 81 15.53 -7.04 -13.69
CA ASP A 81 16.20 -7.48 -12.47
C ASP A 81 15.56 -6.69 -11.30
N GLY A 82 14.64 -7.30 -10.55
CA GLY A 82 14.29 -6.88 -9.18
C GLY A 82 14.22 -5.37 -8.90
N LEU A 83 13.40 -4.61 -9.64
CA LEU A 83 13.21 -3.19 -9.33
C LEU A 83 12.68 -3.05 -7.91
N ALA A 84 13.43 -2.30 -7.09
CA ALA A 84 13.07 -1.96 -5.73
C ALA A 84 11.63 -1.42 -5.66
N PRO A 85 10.80 -1.88 -4.70
CA PRO A 85 9.44 -1.37 -4.56
C PRO A 85 9.43 0.15 -4.44
N THR A 86 8.48 0.78 -5.13
CA THR A 86 8.35 2.25 -5.16
C THR A 86 7.20 2.75 -4.30
N HIS A 87 6.28 1.86 -3.92
CA HIS A 87 5.07 2.19 -3.18
C HIS A 87 4.86 1.21 -2.01
N LEU A 88 4.24 1.74 -0.96
CA LEU A 88 3.67 0.97 0.13
C LEU A 88 2.17 0.80 -0.12
N HIS A 89 1.69 -0.42 0.07
CA HIS A 89 0.29 -0.79 -0.11
C HIS A 89 -0.32 -1.10 1.25
N PHE A 90 -1.09 -0.14 1.78
CA PHE A 90 -1.77 -0.28 3.06
C PHE A 90 -3.17 -0.85 2.87
N HIS A 91 -3.54 -1.76 3.77
CA HIS A 91 -4.92 -2.23 3.93
C HIS A 91 -5.42 -1.94 5.35
N VAL A 92 -6.73 -1.69 5.49
CA VAL A 92 -7.37 -1.32 6.77
C VAL A 92 -6.70 -0.08 7.40
N ALA A 93 -6.15 0.80 6.57
CA ALA A 93 -5.44 1.98 7.04
C ALA A 93 -6.39 3.09 7.52
N ARG A 94 -5.90 3.89 8.46
CA ARG A 94 -6.58 5.03 9.05
C ARG A 94 -5.67 6.25 8.97
N ILE A 95 -6.28 7.42 8.77
CA ILE A 95 -5.58 8.70 8.90
C ILE A 95 -5.76 9.18 10.33
N LEU A 96 -4.65 9.37 11.05
CA LEU A 96 -4.66 9.78 12.46
C LEU A 96 -4.57 11.29 12.63
N GLN A 97 -3.94 11.97 11.67
CA GLN A 97 -3.79 13.42 11.66
C GLN A 97 -3.64 13.91 10.21
N GLY A 98 -4.28 15.04 9.89
CA GLY A 98 -4.30 15.65 8.56
C GLY A 98 -5.70 16.06 8.14
N THR A 99 -5.81 16.96 7.16
CA THR A 99 -7.11 17.44 6.62
C THR A 99 -7.64 16.58 5.47
N VAL A 100 -7.03 15.42 5.22
CA VAL A 100 -7.41 14.52 4.14
C VAL A 100 -8.58 13.67 4.63
N GLY A 101 -9.72 13.76 3.93
CA GLY A 101 -10.93 13.01 4.27
C GLY A 101 -10.68 11.51 4.22
N ILE A 102 -11.29 10.78 5.17
CA ILE A 102 -11.22 9.32 5.24
C ILE A 102 -12.31 8.76 4.31
N PRO A 103 -11.97 7.90 3.33
CA PRO A 103 -12.97 7.12 2.62
C PRO A 103 -13.67 6.19 3.63
N GLU A 104 -15.00 6.18 3.65
CA GLU A 104 -15.79 5.30 4.54
C GLU A 104 -15.50 3.81 4.28
N THR A 105 -14.95 3.47 3.11
CA THR A 105 -14.63 2.11 2.69
C THR A 105 -13.12 1.82 2.70
N GLY A 106 -12.73 0.83 3.51
CA GLY A 106 -11.62 -0.08 3.23
C GLY A 106 -10.20 0.37 3.59
N GLY A 107 -9.94 1.67 3.80
CA GLY A 107 -8.61 2.13 4.21
C GLY A 107 -7.48 1.63 3.30
N MET A 108 -7.73 1.58 1.99
CA MET A 108 -6.76 1.10 1.00
C MET A 108 -5.95 2.29 0.51
N TYR A 109 -4.70 2.42 0.99
CA TYR A 109 -3.82 3.52 0.59
C TYR A 109 -2.62 2.99 -0.18
N ARG A 110 -2.28 3.69 -1.26
CA ARG A 110 -1.03 3.51 -1.99
C ARG A 110 -0.16 4.74 -1.75
N VAL A 111 0.97 4.56 -1.09
CA VAL A 111 1.85 5.65 -0.65
C VAL A 111 3.19 5.52 -1.36
N ALA A 112 3.64 6.57 -2.05
CA ALA A 112 4.96 6.57 -2.67
C ALA A 112 6.06 6.67 -1.59
N ILE A 113 7.06 5.78 -1.66
CA ILE A 113 8.12 5.70 -0.64
C ILE A 113 8.96 6.99 -0.61
N GLN A 114 9.20 7.60 -1.77
CA GLN A 114 9.95 8.85 -1.90
C GLN A 114 9.31 10.05 -1.17
N ASP A 115 8.01 9.97 -0.88
CA ASP A 115 7.22 11.02 -0.24
C ASP A 115 7.02 10.78 1.27
N VAL A 116 7.61 9.70 1.82
CA VAL A 116 7.58 9.40 3.25
C VAL A 116 8.66 10.23 3.95
N SER A 117 8.23 11.16 4.80
CA SER A 117 9.14 12.01 5.57
C SER A 117 9.58 11.40 6.91
N ALA A 118 8.77 10.48 7.45
CA ALA A 118 9.07 9.73 8.67
C ALA A 118 8.19 8.48 8.74
N TRP A 119 8.64 7.45 9.45
CA TRP A 119 7.86 6.23 9.66
C TRP A 119 8.24 5.54 10.97
N THR A 120 7.36 4.66 11.46
CA THR A 120 7.60 3.78 12.60
C THR A 120 6.87 2.46 12.43
N VAL A 121 7.42 1.41 13.06
CA VAL A 121 6.76 0.12 13.20
C VAL A 121 5.65 0.21 14.24
N GLY A 122 4.53 -0.46 13.99
CA GLY A 122 3.39 -0.53 14.89
C GLY A 122 2.20 0.32 14.43
N ASP A 123 1.05 0.01 15.03
CA ASP A 123 -0.19 0.78 14.91
C ASP A 123 -0.22 1.84 16.03
N PHE A 124 -0.76 3.01 15.73
CA PHE A 124 -1.05 4.03 16.73
C PHE A 124 -2.55 4.02 17.02
N SER A 125 -2.91 3.73 18.25
CA SER A 125 -4.23 4.04 18.78
C SER A 125 -4.15 5.32 19.62
N TYR A 126 -4.94 6.32 19.24
CA TYR A 126 -5.33 7.35 20.20
C TYR A 126 -6.36 6.71 21.13
N SER A 127 -5.99 6.53 22.39
CA SER A 127 -6.97 6.32 23.45
C SER A 127 -7.50 7.70 23.85
N ASP A 128 -8.77 7.96 23.54
CA ASP A 128 -9.48 9.11 24.10
C ASP A 128 -9.41 8.99 25.64
N HIS A 129 -8.78 9.96 26.29
CA HIS A 129 -8.87 10.19 27.73
C HIS A 129 -9.70 11.44 27.98
#